data_AF-A0A971RW96-F1
#
_entry.id   AF-A0A971RW96-F1
#
_cell.length_a   1.000
_cell.length_b   1.000
_cell.length_c   1.000
_cell.angle_alpha   90.00
_cell.angle_beta   90.00
_cell.angle_gamma   90.00
#
_symmetry.space_group_name_H-M   'P 1'
#
loop_
_entity.id
_entity.type
_entity.pdbx_description
1 polymer ?
#
loop_
_entity_poly.entity_id
_entity_poly.type
_entity_poly.pdbx_seq_one_letter_code
_entity_poly.pdbx_strand_id
1 'polypeptide(L)' 'MSEFAARVDARQYEPKDKHPTIFRAFESLKKGEKMELINDHDP' A
#
# COMPACT_ATOMS: atom_id res chain seq x y z
N MET A 1 -17.80 5.58 5.33
CA MET A 1 -16.67 6.08 4.53
C MET A 1 -15.42 5.34 5.01
N SER A 2 -14.58 4.82 4.10
CA SER A 2 -13.35 4.11 4.48
C SER A 2 -12.43 5.06 5.29
N GLU A 3 -11.83 4.57 6.39
CA GLU A 3 -10.83 5.32 7.17
C GLU A 3 -9.54 5.58 6.36
N PHE A 4 -9.33 4.79 5.31
CA PHE A 4 -8.14 4.84 4.48
C PHE A 4 -8.43 5.45 3.10
N ALA A 5 -7.55 6.36 2.67
CA ALA A 5 -7.58 7.02 1.37
C ALA A 5 -7.08 6.10 0.25
N ALA A 6 -6.27 5.09 0.58
CA ALA A 6 -5.82 4.07 -0.35
C ALA A 6 -5.70 2.70 0.34
N ARG A 7 -5.80 1.63 -0.44
CA ARG A 7 -5.55 0.25 0.01
C ARG A 7 -4.66 -0.46 -0.98
N VAL A 8 -3.60 -1.09 -0.49
CA VAL A 8 -2.68 -1.92 -1.28
C VAL A 8 -2.64 -3.31 -0.68
N ASP A 9 -3.01 -4.31 -1.47
CA ASP A 9 -2.79 -5.72 -1.14
C ASP A 9 -1.56 -6.22 -1.88
N ALA A 10 -0.41 -6.23 -1.20
CA ALA A 10 0.88 -6.58 -1.78
C ALA A 10 0.93 -8.04 -2.26
N ARG A 11 0.05 -8.91 -1.76
CA ARG A 11 -0.03 -10.33 -2.15
C ARG A 11 -0.49 -10.54 -3.59
N GLN A 12 -1.08 -9.50 -4.20
CA GLN A 12 -1.55 -9.52 -5.58
C GLN A 12 -0.46 -9.17 -6.61
N TYR A 13 0.72 -8.74 -6.14
CA TYR A 13 1.82 -8.28 -6.98
C TYR A 13 2.99 -9.26 -6.92
N GLU A 14 3.65 -9.44 -8.06
CA GLU A 14 4.93 -10.14 -8.13
C GLU A 14 5.96 -9.48 -7.21
N PRO A 15 6.95 -10.23 -6.67
CA PRO A 15 7.91 -9.71 -5.69
C PRO A 15 8.60 -8.40 -6.11
N LYS A 16 8.94 -8.28 -7.41
CA LYS A 16 9.57 -7.07 -7.97
C LYS A 16 8.65 -5.85 -8.00
N ASP A 17 7.33 -6.06 -8.02
CA ASP A 17 6.31 -5.02 -8.20
C ASP A 17 5.66 -4.60 -6.86
N LYS A 18 5.87 -5.36 -5.77
CA LYS A 18 5.38 -5.05 -4.42
C LYS A 18 5.84 -3.65 -3.97
N HIS A 19 7.15 -3.44 -3.81
CA HIS A 19 7.68 -2.17 -3.29
C HIS A 19 7.35 -0.95 -4.17
N PRO A 20 7.51 -1.00 -5.51
CA PRO A 20 7.11 0.12 -6.37
C PRO A 20 5.64 0.48 -6.21
N THR A 21 4.75 -0.50 -6.04
CA THR A 21 3.32 -0.24 -5.88
C THR A 21 3.00 0.37 -4.52
N ILE A 22 3.58 -0.17 -3.45
CA ILE A 22 3.41 0.34 -2.09
C ILE A 22 3.87 1.80 -2.01
N PHE A 23 5.05 2.11 -2.56
CA PHE A 23 5.61 3.47 -2.50
C PHE A 23 4.81 4.46 -3.35
N ARG A 24 4.40 4.09 -4.57
CA ARG A 24 3.52 4.95 -5.38
C ARG A 24 2.21 5.28 -4.65
N ALA A 25 1.60 4.30 -4.00
CA ALA A 25 0.37 4.52 -3.24
C ALA A 25 0.62 5.45 -2.05
N PHE A 26 1.72 5.25 -1.32
CA PHE A 26 2.07 6.09 -0.18
C PHE A 26 2.39 7.54 -0.59
N GLU A 27 3.17 7.73 -1.67
CA GLU A 27 3.52 9.05 -2.20
C GLU A 27 2.30 9.84 -2.70
N SER A 28 1.21 9.15 -3.04
CA SER A 28 -0.05 9.79 -3.45
C SER A 28 -0.89 10.33 -2.29
N LEU A 29 -0.53 10.01 -1.04
CA LEU A 29 -1.25 10.46 0.14
C LEU A 29 -1.00 11.93 0.43
N LYS A 30 -2.05 12.65 0.79
CA LYS A 30 -1.95 14.00 1.36
C LYS A 30 -1.62 13.92 2.85
N LYS A 31 -1.16 15.04 3.39
CA LYS A 31 -0.92 15.17 4.83
C LYS A 31 -2.18 14.83 5.63
N GLY A 32 -2.06 13.85 6.52
CA GLY A 32 -3.14 13.39 7.40
C GLY A 32 -3.98 12.25 6.81
N GLU A 33 -3.78 11.88 5.55
CA GLU A 33 -4.39 10.67 4.98
C GLU A 33 -3.61 9.42 5.39
N LYS A 34 -4.32 8.29 5.41
CA LYS A 34 -3.77 6.98 5.74
C LYS A 34 -4.00 6.03 4.58
N MET A 35 -3.10 5.06 4.40
CA MET A 35 -3.35 3.91 3.53
C MET A 35 -3.35 2.60 4.34
N GLU A 36 -4.12 1.63 3.87
CA GLU A 36 -4.08 0.26 4.37
C GLU A 36 -3.14 -0.57 3.49
N LEU A 37 -2.14 -1.21 4.10
CA LEU A 37 -1.23 -2.14 3.44
C LEU A 37 -1.44 -3.55 3.98
N ILE A 38 -1.81 -4.49 3.12
CA ILE A 38 -1.89 -5.92 3.44
C ILE A 38 -0.70 -6.59 2.79
N ASN A 39 0.19 -7.14 3.61
CA ASN A 39 1.39 -7.82 3.16
C ASN A 39 1.58 -9.12 3.96
N ASP A 40 2.00 -10.18 3.29
CA ASP A 40 2.24 -11.52 3.85
C ASP A 40 3.70 -11.70 4.28
N HIS A 41 4.25 -10.71 4.98
CA HIS A 41 5.67 -10.69 5.32
C HIS A 41 6.01 -11.79 6.32
N ASP A 42 6.85 -12.74 5.89
CA ASP A 42 7.66 -13.60 6.76
C ASP A 42 9.08 -12.97 6.79
N PRO A 43 9.45 -12.25 7.86
CA PRO A 43 10.65 -11.41 7.93
C PRO A 43 11.99 -12.15 8.01
#